data_AF-A0A385MVE2-F1
#
_entry.id   AF-A0A385MVE2-F1
#
_cell.length_a   1.000
_cell.length_b   1.000
_cell.length_c   1.000
_cell.angle_alpha   90.00
_cell.angle_beta   90.00
_cell.angle_gamma   90.00
#
_symmetry.space_group_name_H-M   'P 1'
#
loop_
_entity.id
_entity.type
_entity.pdbx_description
1 polymer ?
#
loop_
_entity_poly.entity_id
_entity_poly.type
_entity_poly.pdbx_seq_one_letter_code
_entity_poly.pdbx_strand_id
1 'polypeptide(L)' 'MNEYINAVANGEVVTGYRTITGKRKLTQTVTYGGITEPDNCQYKANAKDGEMLAVAQLTLVQIATGRTMKK' A
#
# COMPACT_ATOMS: atom_id res chain seq x y z
N MET A 1 12.61 -1.30 1.26
CA MET A 1 12.57 0.13 1.67
C MET A 1 11.17 0.38 2.21
N ASN A 2 11.06 0.99 3.38
CA ASN A 2 9.78 1.22 4.03
C ASN A 2 9.46 2.71 4.00
N GLU A 3 8.22 3.04 3.67
CA GLU A 3 7.77 4.43 3.51
C GLU A 3 6.40 4.60 4.14
N TYR A 4 6.20 5.71 4.86
CA TYR A 4 4.88 6.10 5.33
C TYR A 4 4.02 6.58 4.18
N ILE A 5 2.75 6.21 4.23
CA ILE A 5 1.74 6.66 3.28
C ILE A 5 0.49 7.12 4.04
N ASN A 6 -0.13 8.18 3.54
CA ASN A 6 -1.37 8.70 4.07
C ASN A 6 -2.49 8.47 3.06
N ALA A 7 -3.68 8.18 3.56
CA ALA A 7 -4.91 8.13 2.79
C ALA A 7 -6.08 8.64 3.62
N VAL A 8 -7.20 8.95 2.98
CA VAL A 8 -8.44 9.33 3.66
C VAL A 8 -9.39 8.14 3.65
N ALA A 9 -9.77 7.67 4.83
CA ALA A 9 -10.74 6.59 5.03
C ALA A 9 -11.84 7.09 5.97
N ASN A 10 -13.11 6.93 5.58
CA ASN A 10 -14.27 7.39 6.37
C ASN A 10 -14.21 8.88 6.79
N GLY A 11 -13.57 9.74 6.00
CA GLY A 11 -13.42 11.17 6.30
C GLY A 11 -12.24 11.50 7.22
N GLU A 12 -11.49 10.51 7.70
CA GLU A 12 -10.32 10.69 8.54
C GLU A 12 -9.03 10.38 7.79
N VAL A 13 -7.96 11.11 8.11
CA VAL A 13 -6.62 10.80 7.58
C VAL A 13 -6.07 9.62 8.37
N VAL A 14 -5.76 8.54 7.66
CA VAL A 14 -5.07 7.37 8.21
C VAL A 14 -3.64 7.31 7.69
N THR A 15 -2.72 6.96 8.58
CA THR A 15 -1.30 6.79 8.26
C THR A 15 -0.92 5.33 8.40
N GLY A 16 -0.45 4.74 7.31
CA GLY A 16 0.14 3.40 7.28
C GLY A 16 1.56 3.45 6.77
N TYR A 17 2.14 2.28 6.51
CA TYR A 17 3.41 2.20 5.80
C TYR A 17 3.37 1.13 4.72
N ARG A 18 4.10 1.37 3.63
CA ARG A 18 4.35 0.38 2.59
C ARG A 18 5.79 -0.11 2.66
N THR A 19 5.99 -1.40 2.41
CA THR A 19 7.32 -2.00 2.23
C THR A 19 7.50 -2.32 0.77
N ILE A 20 8.48 -1.70 0.12
CA ILE A 20 8.82 -1.88 -1.29
C ILE A 20 10.04 -2.78 -1.41
N THR A 21 9.94 -3.80 -2.26
CA THR A 21 11.04 -4.72 -2.57
C THR A 21 11.26 -4.86 -4.07
N GLY A 22 12.47 -5.29 -4.47
CA GLY A 22 12.87 -5.45 -5.87
C GLY A 22 13.83 -4.37 -6.38
N LYS A 23 14.29 -4.52 -7.62
CA LYS A 23 15.24 -3.60 -8.28
C LYS A 23 14.70 -3.06 -9.60
N ARG A 24 14.56 -3.92 -10.62
CA ARG A 24 14.00 -3.55 -11.94
C ARG A 24 12.48 -3.66 -11.98
N LYS A 25 11.95 -4.64 -11.27
CA LYS A 25 10.52 -4.81 -10.97
C LYS A 25 10.33 -4.65 -9.47
N LEU A 26 9.36 -3.85 -9.08
CA LEU A 26 9.01 -3.57 -7.70
C LEU A 26 7.74 -4.32 -7.31
N THR A 27 7.69 -4.75 -6.06
CA THR A 27 6.49 -5.26 -5.39
C THR A 27 6.35 -4.53 -4.06
N GLN A 28 5.15 -4.57 -3.48
CA GLN A 28 4.90 -3.96 -2.18
C GLN A 28 3.97 -4.75 -1.27
N THR A 29 4.05 -4.43 0.01
CA THR A 29 3.04 -4.76 1.01
C THR A 29 2.64 -3.48 1.72
N VAL A 30 1.40 -3.37 2.17
CA VAL A 30 0.87 -2.22 2.93
C VAL A 30 0.47 -2.71 4.31
N THR A 31 0.87 -1.98 5.35
CA THR A 31 0.55 -2.31 6.73
C THR A 31 -0.16 -1.17 7.44
N TYR A 32 -1.23 -1.51 8.16
CA TYR A 32 -1.99 -0.60 9.02
C TYR A 32 -2.62 -1.38 10.18
N GLY A 33 -2.54 -0.86 11.40
CA GLY A 33 -3.18 -1.46 12.57
C GLY A 33 -2.77 -2.92 12.85
N GLY A 34 -1.55 -3.33 12.50
CA GLY A 34 -1.07 -4.71 12.65
C GLY A 34 -1.51 -5.68 11.53
N ILE A 35 -2.29 -5.20 10.55
CA ILE A 35 -2.69 -5.97 9.36
C ILE A 35 -1.75 -5.61 8.22
N THR A 36 -1.18 -6.61 7.56
CA THR A 36 -0.33 -6.46 6.37
C THR A 36 -0.98 -7.13 5.17
N GLU A 37 -1.24 -6.35 4.12
CA GLU A 37 -1.79 -6.85 2.85
C GLU A 37 -0.73 -6.78 1.74
N PRO A 38 -0.49 -7.87 1.01
CA PRO A 38 0.35 -7.86 -0.17
C PRO A 38 -0.37 -7.26 -1.37
N ASP A 39 0.37 -6.46 -2.14
CA ASP A 39 -0.02 -6.10 -3.49
C ASP A 39 0.44 -7.19 -4.46
N ASN A 40 -0.49 -7.75 -5.23
CA ASN A 40 -0.21 -8.83 -6.18
C ASN A 40 0.34 -8.31 -7.53
N CYS A 41 0.43 -7.00 -7.73
CA CYS A 41 0.98 -6.40 -8.93
C CYS A 41 2.52 -6.29 -8.90
N GLN A 42 3.13 -6.33 -10.09
CA GLN A 42 4.55 -6.00 -10.30
C GLN A 42 4.65 -4.69 -11.06
N TYR A 43 5.47 -3.77 -10.55
CA TYR A 43 5.65 -2.43 -11.10
C TYR A 43 7.02 -2.26 -11.72
N LYS A 44 7.17 -1.34 -12.67
CA LYS A 44 8.49 -0.88 -13.10
C LYS A 44 9.10 0.03 -12.03
N ALA A 45 10.42 0.13 -11.97
CA ALA A 45 11.11 0.95 -10.97
C ALA A 45 10.68 2.43 -10.95
N ASN A 46 10.35 3.00 -12.12
CA ASN A 46 9.88 4.38 -12.25
C ASN A 46 8.40 4.60 -11.87
N ALA A 47 7.64 3.54 -11.62
CA ALA A 47 6.23 3.62 -11.23
C ALA A 47 6.02 3.70 -9.71
N LYS A 48 7.11 3.67 -8.93
CA LYS A 48 7.12 3.67 -7.45
C LYS A 48 6.24 4.76 -6.83
N ASP A 49 6.33 5.98 -7.37
CA ASP A 49 5.64 7.17 -6.83
C ASP A 49 4.38 7.53 -7.64
N GLY A 50 4.03 6.72 -8.64
CA GLY A 50 2.83 6.88 -9.45
C GLY A 50 1.82 5.77 -9.16
N GLU A 51 1.64 4.88 -10.14
CA GLU A 51 0.69 3.76 -10.10
C GLU A 51 0.81 2.93 -8.81
N MET A 52 2.04 2.65 -8.40
CA MET A 52 2.34 1.85 -7.22
C MET A 52 1.89 2.56 -5.92
N LEU A 53 2.09 3.88 -5.82
CA LEU A 53 1.63 4.66 -4.67
C LEU A 53 0.10 4.71 -4.59
N ALA A 54 -0.57 4.90 -5.73
CA ALA A 54 -2.03 4.93 -5.79
C ALA A 54 -2.64 3.61 -5.30
N VAL A 55 -2.10 2.46 -5.74
CA VAL A 55 -2.55 1.15 -5.25
C VAL A 55 -2.29 1.01 -3.75
N ALA A 56 -1.12 1.43 -3.27
CA ALA A 56 -0.81 1.36 -1.84
C ALA A 56 -1.79 2.16 -0.97
N GLN A 57 -2.18 3.36 -1.42
CA GLN A 57 -3.17 4.20 -0.75
C GLN A 57 -4.56 3.56 -0.78
N LEU A 58 -4.97 2.98 -1.90
CA LEU A 58 -6.23 2.24 -2.00
C LEU A 58 -6.25 1.04 -1.05
N THR A 59 -5.18 0.25 -1.00
CA THR A 59 -5.04 -0.85 -0.04
C THR A 59 -5.09 -0.36 1.40
N LEU A 60 -4.45 0.76 1.72
CA LEU A 60 -4.54 1.37 3.06
C LEU A 60 -5.99 1.72 3.43
N VAL A 61 -6.74 2.34 2.51
CA VAL A 61 -8.17 2.64 2.73
C VAL A 61 -8.98 1.37 2.91
N GLN A 62 -8.70 0.31 2.14
CA GLN A 62 -9.38 -0.97 2.28
C GLN A 62 -9.14 -1.59 3.66
N ILE A 63 -7.88 -1.67 4.11
CA ILE A 63 -7.55 -2.17 5.46
C ILE A 63 -8.23 -1.31 6.54
N ALA A 64 -8.12 0.03 6.43
CA ALA A 64 -8.68 0.96 7.42
C ALA A 64 -10.21 0.89 7.52
N THR A 65 -10.89 0.56 6.42
CA THR A 65 -12.35 0.35 6.40
C THR A 65 -12.77 -1.08 6.75
N GLY A 66 -11.85 -1.93 7.18
CA GLY A 66 -12.11 -3.33 7.57
C GLY A 66 -12.31 -4.27 6.38
N ARG A 67 -12.03 -3.82 5.16
CA ARG A 67 -12.05 -4.63 3.94
C ARG A 67 -10.66 -5.20 3.71
N THR A 68 -10.35 -6.31 4.38
CA THR A 68 -9.15 -7.09 4.06
C THR A 68 -9.36 -7.85 2.75
N MET A 69 -8.34 -7.95 1.90
CA MET A 69 -8.40 -8.79 0.71
C MET A 69 -8.35 -10.25 1.19
N LYS A 70 -9.53 -10.87 1.40
CA LYS A 70 -9.59 -12.30 1.69
C LYS A 70 -8.92 -13.05 0.54
N LYS A 71 -7.88 -13.83 0.87
CA LYS A 71 -7.26 -14.81 -0.03
C LYS A 71 -8.27 -15.87 -0.46
#